data_AF-A0A4V2Z9V7-F1
#
_entry.id   AF-A0A4V2Z9V7-F1
#
_cell.length_a   1.000
_cell.length_b   1.000
_cell.length_c   1.000
_cell.angle_alpha   90.00
_cell.angle_beta   90.00
_cell.angle_gamma   90.00
#
_symmetry.space_group_name_H-M   'P 1'
#
loop_
_entity.id
_entity.type
_entity.pdbx_description
1 polymer ?
#
loop_
_entity_poly.entity_id
_entity_poly.type
_entity_poly.pdbx_seq_one_letter_code
_entity_poly.pdbx_strand_id
1 'polypeptide(L)'
;MELEVLTSQARRRLALKTSAMAVLGAGIFGAIPVMAAVAQPAPVAYTCNNETITFTMELKTPTTARPSAPVTVIWDIKQPASGYLSPTAEITPNSSVVAQGTISPSGSPIPSSQVVASASVAPATTISETAPLPIPTMTMVVTPTASGTVALKGGGFAVEVNEGQTYNCTPPTNGGPSVNLVVGTPTATPTKSPTPT
;
A
#
# COMPACT_ATOMS: atom_id res chain seq x y z
N MET A 1 6.10 72.73 -33.75
CA MET A 1 6.70 71.95 -32.65
C MET A 1 5.75 70.82 -32.35
N GLU A 2 6.22 69.62 -32.62
CA GLU A 2 5.54 68.35 -32.40
C GLU A 2 5.19 68.17 -30.92
N LEU A 3 4.03 67.57 -30.67
CA LEU A 3 3.72 66.93 -29.40
C LEU A 3 3.08 65.59 -29.69
N GLU A 4 3.68 64.59 -29.09
CA GLU A 4 3.64 63.17 -29.43
C GLU A 4 2.30 62.49 -29.10
N VAL A 5 1.93 61.59 -30.02
CA VAL A 5 1.47 60.21 -29.79
C VAL A 5 0.43 59.99 -28.67
N LEU A 6 -0.85 60.03 -29.06
CA LEU A 6 -1.90 59.26 -28.39
C LEU A 6 -2.91 58.71 -29.40
N THR A 7 -2.63 57.50 -29.89
CA THR A 7 -3.63 56.57 -30.44
C THR A 7 -3.19 55.18 -29.96
N SER A 8 -4.02 54.20 -29.64
CA SER A 8 -5.46 54.02 -29.59
C SER A 8 -5.65 52.53 -29.26
N GLN A 9 -6.69 52.18 -28.52
CA GLN A 9 -7.31 50.84 -28.48
C GLN A 9 -6.55 49.67 -27.83
N ALA A 10 -6.90 49.37 -26.58
CA ALA A 10 -7.42 48.05 -26.22
C ALA A 10 -8.19 48.04 -24.88
N ARG A 11 -9.52 48.06 -25.02
CA ARG A 11 -10.51 47.30 -24.21
C ARG A 11 -10.45 47.41 -22.67
N ARG A 12 -11.07 48.47 -22.17
CA ARG A 12 -11.67 48.53 -20.82
C ARG A 12 -13.14 48.11 -20.90
N ARG A 13 -13.49 46.93 -20.39
CA ARG A 13 -14.84 46.61 -19.89
C ARG A 13 -14.70 45.90 -18.55
N LEU A 14 -14.38 46.68 -17.52
CA LEU A 14 -14.62 46.33 -16.13
C LEU A 14 -15.98 46.89 -15.78
N ALA A 15 -17.01 46.04 -15.79
CA ALA A 15 -18.29 46.34 -15.19
C ALA A 15 -18.32 45.69 -13.81
N LEU A 16 -18.32 46.56 -12.81
CA LEU A 16 -18.61 46.30 -11.40
C LEU A 16 -19.78 45.33 -11.21
N LYS A 17 -19.66 44.45 -10.22
CA LYS A 17 -20.76 44.32 -9.25
C LYS A 17 -20.21 44.10 -7.84
N THR A 18 -20.36 45.17 -7.06
CA THR A 18 -20.18 45.30 -5.62
C THR A 18 -21.25 44.53 -4.84
N SER A 19 -20.83 43.77 -3.84
CA SER A 19 -21.45 43.60 -2.50
C SER A 19 -20.60 42.55 -1.77
N ALA A 20 -19.70 42.90 -0.86
CA ALA A 20 -19.89 43.40 0.50
C ALA A 20 -20.60 42.40 1.44
N MET A 21 -19.95 42.18 2.60
CA MET A 21 -20.34 41.38 3.77
C MET A 21 -20.03 39.87 3.64
N ALA A 22 -19.35 39.19 4.56
CA ALA A 22 -19.09 39.48 5.96
C ALA A 22 -17.75 38.87 6.42
N VAL A 23 -17.10 39.59 7.33
CA VAL A 23 -16.06 39.06 8.22
C VAL A 23 -16.74 38.12 9.22
N LEU A 24 -16.45 36.83 9.11
CA LEU A 24 -16.50 35.82 10.18
C LEU A 24 -15.29 34.93 9.87
N GLY A 25 -14.22 34.97 10.63
CA GLY A 25 -14.16 34.26 11.90
C GLY A 25 -13.54 32.88 11.67
N ALA A 26 -12.29 32.73 12.15
CA ALA A 26 -11.63 31.49 12.55
C ALA A 26 -11.97 30.16 11.83
N GLY A 27 -10.93 29.57 11.21
CA GLY A 27 -10.62 28.14 11.33
C GLY A 27 -11.63 27.16 10.75
N ILE A 28 -11.40 26.73 9.50
CA ILE A 28 -11.86 25.41 9.06
C ILE A 28 -10.67 24.76 8.37
N PHE A 29 -9.99 23.89 9.11
CA PHE A 29 -9.02 22.96 8.58
C PHE A 29 -9.63 22.27 7.37
N GLY A 30 -8.96 22.41 6.22
CA GLY A 30 -9.27 21.62 5.04
C GLY A 30 -9.26 20.15 5.43
N ALA A 31 -10.44 19.54 5.40
CA ALA A 31 -10.57 18.10 5.38
C ALA A 31 -9.94 17.63 4.06
N ILE A 32 -8.63 17.42 4.07
CA ILE A 32 -7.98 16.63 3.05
C ILE A 32 -8.59 15.24 3.22
N PRO A 33 -9.35 14.73 2.22
CA PRO A 33 -9.78 13.35 2.28
C PRO A 33 -8.50 12.52 2.35
N VAL A 34 -8.32 11.81 3.47
CA VAL A 34 -7.30 10.77 3.60
C VAL A 34 -7.71 9.70 2.59
N MET A 35 -7.21 9.85 1.36
CA MET A 35 -7.34 8.80 0.35
C MET A 35 -6.65 7.58 0.95
N ALA A 36 -7.44 6.55 1.23
CA ALA A 36 -6.91 5.25 1.54
C ALA A 36 -5.97 4.87 0.39
N ALA A 37 -4.67 4.80 0.66
CA ALA A 37 -3.70 4.35 -0.30
C ALA A 37 -3.84 2.83 -0.43
N VAL A 38 -4.86 2.39 -1.17
CA VAL A 38 -4.89 1.02 -1.69
C VAL A 38 -3.85 1.01 -2.81
N ALA A 39 -2.71 0.36 -2.60
CA ALA A 39 -1.77 0.14 -3.70
C ALA A 39 -2.51 -0.70 -4.75
N GLN A 40 -2.61 -0.19 -5.98
CA GLN A 40 -3.19 -0.96 -7.07
C GLN A 40 -2.34 -2.22 -7.32
N PRO A 41 -2.95 -3.36 -7.70
CA PRO A 41 -2.20 -4.55 -8.08
C PRO A 41 -1.15 -4.20 -9.14
N ALA A 42 0.12 -4.47 -8.82
CA ALA A 42 1.26 -4.13 -9.67
C ALA A 42 1.92 -5.41 -10.20
N PRO A 43 2.21 -5.50 -11.50
CA PRO A 43 3.03 -6.58 -12.03
C PRO A 43 4.48 -6.39 -11.59
N VAL A 44 5.05 -7.40 -10.94
CA VAL A 44 6.45 -7.40 -10.49
C VAL A 44 7.10 -8.72 -10.91
N ALA A 45 8.20 -8.61 -11.66
CA ALA A 45 9.02 -9.75 -12.02
C ALA A 45 9.85 -10.19 -10.81
N TYR A 46 9.81 -11.48 -10.46
CA TYR A 46 10.68 -12.08 -9.45
C TYR A 46 11.50 -13.19 -10.11
N THR A 47 12.74 -13.35 -9.66
CA THR A 47 13.54 -14.50 -10.02
C THR A 47 13.32 -15.58 -8.95
N CYS A 48 12.60 -16.64 -9.31
CA CYS A 48 12.34 -17.81 -8.47
C CYS A 48 13.15 -18.99 -9.02
N ASN A 49 14.05 -19.58 -8.22
CA ASN A 49 14.84 -20.75 -8.64
C ASN A 49 15.51 -20.60 -10.04
N ASN A 50 16.05 -19.41 -10.33
CA ASN A 50 16.65 -19.00 -11.61
C ASN A 50 15.68 -18.76 -12.78
N GLU A 51 14.37 -18.89 -12.58
CA GLU A 51 13.34 -18.53 -13.56
C GLU A 51 12.73 -17.16 -13.23
N THR A 52 12.49 -16.33 -14.24
CA THR A 52 11.85 -15.03 -14.03
C THR A 52 10.35 -15.14 -14.26
N ILE A 53 9.57 -14.95 -13.19
CA ILE A 53 8.12 -15.03 -13.18
C ILE A 53 7.54 -13.67 -12.85
N THR A 54 6.56 -13.22 -13.63
CA THR A 54 5.86 -11.95 -13.36
C THR A 54 4.61 -12.21 -12.54
N PHE A 55 4.67 -11.86 -11.27
CA PHE A 55 3.52 -11.94 -10.36
C PHE A 55 2.74 -10.65 -10.38
N THR A 56 1.42 -10.74 -10.24
CA THR A 56 0.60 -9.58 -9.90
C THR A 56 0.51 -9.51 -8.38
N MET A 57 1.14 -8.50 -7.79
CA MET A 57 1.23 -8.37 -6.34
C MET A 57 0.48 -7.15 -5.82
N GLU A 58 -0.08 -7.28 -4.63
CA GLU A 58 -0.80 -6.19 -3.97
C GLU A 58 -0.46 -6.18 -2.47
N LEU A 59 -0.13 -4.99 -1.94
CA LEU A 59 0.02 -4.76 -0.51
C LEU A 59 -1.18 -3.92 -0.04
N LYS A 60 -1.99 -4.49 0.86
CA LYS A 60 -3.16 -3.82 1.43
C LYS A 60 -2.87 -3.42 2.86
N THR A 61 -3.10 -2.14 3.14
CA THR A 61 -3.13 -1.58 4.49
C THR A 61 -4.56 -1.19 4.86
N PRO A 62 -4.93 -1.18 6.15
CA PRO A 62 -6.23 -0.66 6.56
C PRO A 62 -6.33 0.84 6.24
N THR A 63 -7.57 1.30 6.07
CA THR A 63 -7.88 2.71 5.81
C THR A 63 -7.65 3.62 7.01
N THR A 64 -7.61 3.03 8.21
CA THR A 64 -7.35 3.75 9.46
C THR A 64 -6.31 3.00 10.29
N ALA A 65 -5.23 3.68 10.63
CA ALA A 65 -4.22 3.22 11.57
C ALA A 65 -4.03 4.26 12.66
N ARG A 66 -3.84 3.79 13.90
CA ARG A 66 -3.60 4.64 15.06
C ARG A 66 -2.21 4.35 15.65
N PRO A 67 -1.56 5.35 16.25
CA PRO A 67 -0.35 5.11 17.03
C PRO A 67 -0.59 4.05 18.09
N SER A 68 0.40 3.19 18.31
CA SER A 68 0.40 2.10 19.28
C SER A 68 -0.71 1.04 19.10
N ALA A 69 -1.40 1.04 17.97
CA ALA A 69 -2.38 0.01 17.63
C ALA A 69 -1.79 -0.96 16.58
N PRO A 70 -1.95 -2.28 16.74
CA PRO A 70 -1.50 -3.23 15.73
C PRO A 70 -2.30 -3.05 14.44
N VAL A 71 -1.59 -3.08 13.33
CA VAL A 71 -2.12 -2.94 11.96
C VAL A 71 -1.75 -4.16 11.17
N THR A 72 -2.76 -4.84 10.62
CA THR A 72 -2.55 -5.98 9.72
C THR A 72 -2.36 -5.49 8.29
N VAL A 73 -1.24 -5.86 7.69
CA VAL A 73 -0.90 -5.63 6.29
C VAL A 73 -1.04 -6.96 5.58
N ILE A 74 -1.76 -6.96 4.45
CA ILE A 74 -1.99 -8.16 3.64
C ILE A 74 -1.13 -8.05 2.40
N TRP A 75 -0.35 -9.09 2.12
CA TRP A 75 0.44 -9.22 0.90
C TRP A 75 -0.16 -10.33 0.05
N ASP A 76 -0.86 -9.93 -1.01
CA ASP A 76 -1.48 -10.82 -1.98
C ASP A 76 -0.52 -11.05 -3.15
N ILE A 77 -0.28 -12.32 -3.49
CA ILE A 77 0.59 -12.74 -4.58
C ILE A 77 -0.23 -13.57 -5.55
N LYS A 78 -0.44 -13.06 -6.76
CA LYS A 78 -1.15 -13.78 -7.82
C LYS A 78 -0.18 -14.24 -8.88
N GLN A 79 -0.19 -15.54 -9.11
CA GLN A 79 0.52 -16.20 -10.20
C GLN A 79 -0.04 -15.75 -11.55
N PRO A 80 0.79 -15.62 -12.60
CA PRO A 80 0.31 -15.37 -13.95
C PRO A 80 -0.43 -16.59 -14.52
N ALA A 81 -1.22 -16.40 -15.57
CA ALA A 81 -1.92 -17.49 -16.24
C ALA A 81 -0.97 -18.45 -17.00
N SER A 82 0.22 -17.98 -17.36
CA SER A 82 1.29 -18.75 -18.02
C SER A 82 2.65 -18.36 -17.45
N GLY A 83 3.62 -19.28 -17.51
CA GLY A 83 4.94 -19.06 -16.87
C GLY A 83 4.81 -18.92 -15.34
N TYR A 84 3.96 -19.73 -14.73
CA TYR A 84 3.75 -19.78 -13.29
C TYR A 84 4.74 -20.72 -12.62
N LEU A 85 4.92 -20.53 -11.32
CA LEU A 85 5.68 -21.42 -10.49
C LEU A 85 4.88 -22.71 -10.30
N SER A 86 5.43 -23.83 -10.72
CA SER A 86 4.81 -25.15 -10.58
C SER A 86 5.54 -25.97 -9.52
N PRO A 87 4.85 -26.90 -8.83
CA PRO A 87 5.50 -27.75 -7.87
C PRO A 87 6.36 -28.81 -8.55
N THR A 88 7.51 -29.15 -7.95
CA THR A 88 8.41 -30.20 -8.43
C THR A 88 7.92 -31.63 -8.15
N ALA A 89 6.90 -31.76 -7.30
CA ALA A 89 6.26 -33.02 -6.95
C ALA A 89 4.77 -32.79 -6.68
N GLU A 90 3.95 -33.83 -6.86
CA GLU A 90 2.52 -33.79 -6.55
C GLU A 90 2.26 -33.38 -5.09
N ILE A 91 1.38 -32.39 -4.89
CA ILE A 91 1.00 -31.92 -3.56
C ILE A 91 -0.32 -32.57 -3.17
N THR A 92 -0.31 -33.36 -2.10
CA THR A 92 -1.50 -34.05 -1.58
C THR A 92 -2.26 -33.19 -0.55
N PRO A 93 -3.53 -33.48 -0.24
CA PRO A 93 -4.30 -32.70 0.72
C PRO A 93 -3.74 -32.62 2.14
N ASN A 94 -2.87 -33.56 2.52
CA ASN A 94 -2.18 -33.56 3.82
C ASN A 94 -0.89 -32.74 3.82
N SER A 95 -0.56 -32.13 2.68
CA SER A 95 0.64 -31.33 2.52
C SER A 95 0.47 -29.94 3.12
N SER A 96 1.56 -29.33 3.57
CA SER A 96 1.60 -27.93 3.98
C SER A 96 2.31 -27.09 2.92
N VAL A 97 1.70 -25.95 2.57
CA VAL A 97 2.36 -24.93 1.75
C VAL A 97 2.47 -23.67 2.58
N VAL A 98 3.70 -23.29 2.92
CA VAL A 98 4.02 -22.14 3.76
C VAL A 98 4.70 -21.08 2.91
N ALA A 99 4.20 -19.84 2.94
CA ALA A 99 4.89 -18.71 2.33
C ALA A 99 5.41 -17.77 3.41
N GLN A 100 6.64 -17.30 3.23
CA GLN A 100 7.28 -16.30 4.08
C GLN A 100 7.88 -15.20 3.22
N GLY A 101 7.65 -13.95 3.59
CA GLY A 101 8.10 -12.79 2.85
C GLY A 101 8.71 -11.74 3.77
N THR A 102 9.63 -10.95 3.22
CA THR A 102 10.23 -9.83 3.96
C THR A 102 9.55 -8.52 3.57
N ILE A 103 9.24 -7.66 4.53
CA ILE A 103 8.74 -6.32 4.27
C ILE A 103 9.67 -5.29 4.93
N SER A 104 10.09 -4.32 4.14
CA SER A 104 10.95 -3.22 4.57
C SER A 104 10.12 -1.95 4.78
N PRO A 105 9.88 -1.53 6.04
CA PRO A 105 9.27 -0.25 6.33
C PRO A 105 10.29 0.89 6.17
N SER A 106 9.82 2.04 5.70
CA SER A 106 10.57 3.29 5.61
C SER A 106 9.66 4.48 5.90
N GLY A 107 10.24 5.62 6.28
CA GLY A 107 9.50 6.82 6.69
C GLY A 107 9.53 7.06 8.19
N SER A 108 8.61 7.86 8.71
CA SER A 108 8.53 8.19 10.13
C SER A 108 7.07 8.15 10.61
N PRO A 109 6.79 7.48 11.73
CA PRO A 109 7.71 6.67 12.56
C PRO A 109 8.05 5.32 11.92
N ILE A 110 9.26 4.80 12.15
CA ILE A 110 9.66 3.47 11.69
C ILE A 110 9.08 2.41 12.64
N PRO A 111 8.14 1.55 12.22
CA PRO A 111 7.81 0.35 12.99
C PRO A 111 9.06 -0.52 13.07
N SER A 112 9.34 -1.10 14.24
CA SER A 112 10.55 -1.88 14.53
C SER A 112 10.91 -2.83 13.36
N SER A 113 12.14 -2.68 12.85
CA SER A 113 12.92 -3.52 11.92
C SER A 113 12.25 -4.67 11.16
N GLN A 114 12.59 -4.81 9.87
CA GLN A 114 12.30 -5.92 8.94
C GLN A 114 11.25 -6.90 9.43
N VAL A 115 10.01 -6.65 9.02
CA VAL A 115 8.86 -7.39 9.50
C VAL A 115 8.59 -8.55 8.53
N VAL A 116 8.50 -9.76 9.06
CA VAL A 116 8.27 -10.98 8.28
C VAL A 116 6.75 -11.14 8.08
N ALA A 117 6.33 -11.30 6.83
CA ALA A 117 4.98 -11.71 6.47
C ALA A 117 4.95 -13.23 6.31
N SER A 118 3.90 -13.89 6.79
CA SER A 118 3.79 -15.34 6.66
C SER A 118 2.35 -15.79 6.45
N ALA A 119 2.18 -16.94 5.81
CA ALA A 119 0.93 -17.68 5.76
C ALA A 119 1.17 -19.16 5.47
N SER A 120 0.20 -20.01 5.82
CA SER A 120 0.21 -21.43 5.49
C SER A 120 -1.16 -21.85 4.95
N VAL A 121 -1.18 -22.74 3.97
CA VAL A 121 -2.39 -23.36 3.44
C VAL A 121 -2.18 -24.87 3.30
N ALA A 122 -3.20 -25.63 3.67
CA ALA A 122 -3.31 -27.04 3.31
C ALA A 122 -4.18 -27.15 2.05
N PRO A 123 -3.72 -27.79 0.97
CA PRO A 123 -4.53 -27.98 -0.23
C PRO A 123 -5.79 -28.80 0.08
N ALA A 124 -6.94 -28.37 -0.44
CA ALA A 124 -8.18 -29.14 -0.31
C ALA A 124 -8.22 -30.37 -1.24
N THR A 125 -7.45 -30.32 -2.33
CA THR A 125 -7.38 -31.34 -3.36
C THR A 125 -5.93 -31.58 -3.75
N THR A 126 -5.68 -32.70 -4.40
CA THR A 126 -4.36 -32.99 -4.97
C THR A 126 -4.02 -32.01 -6.09
N ILE A 127 -2.77 -31.54 -6.13
CA ILE A 127 -2.26 -30.58 -7.11
C ILE A 127 -1.12 -31.26 -7.89
N SER A 128 -1.29 -31.32 -9.21
CA SER A 128 -0.30 -31.85 -10.16
C SER A 128 0.97 -30.99 -10.21
N GLU A 129 2.10 -31.61 -10.56
CA GLU A 129 3.38 -30.95 -10.89
C GLU A 129 3.28 -29.92 -12.01
N THR A 130 2.26 -30.04 -12.86
CA THR A 130 2.00 -29.10 -13.96
C THR A 130 1.02 -27.99 -13.60
N ALA A 131 0.47 -27.98 -12.38
CA ALA A 131 -0.47 -26.96 -11.95
C ALA A 131 0.24 -25.78 -11.27
N PRO A 132 -0.39 -24.59 -11.18
CA PRO A 132 0.15 -23.48 -10.42
C PRO A 132 0.32 -23.82 -8.94
N LEU A 133 1.47 -23.50 -8.37
CA LEU A 133 1.74 -23.64 -6.95
C LEU A 133 0.77 -22.76 -6.14
N PRO A 134 0.06 -23.29 -5.13
CA PRO A 134 -0.85 -22.48 -4.33
C PRO A 134 -0.07 -21.59 -3.36
N ILE A 135 0.17 -20.34 -3.74
CA ILE A 135 0.84 -19.36 -2.86
C ILE A 135 -0.22 -18.75 -1.93
N PRO A 136 -0.16 -18.96 -0.61
CA PRO A 136 -1.11 -18.36 0.30
C PRO A 136 -0.89 -16.85 0.42
N THR A 137 -1.98 -16.11 0.60
CA THR A 137 -1.92 -14.68 0.92
C THR A 137 -1.21 -14.46 2.26
N MET A 138 -0.09 -13.77 2.25
CA MET A 138 0.71 -13.53 3.45
C MET A 138 0.14 -12.37 4.26
N THR A 139 0.27 -12.44 5.58
CA THR A 139 -0.11 -11.34 6.46
C THR A 139 1.03 -10.97 7.37
N MET A 140 1.03 -9.70 7.78
CA MET A 140 2.02 -9.11 8.64
C MET A 140 1.32 -8.17 9.62
N VAL A 141 1.80 -8.12 10.86
CA VAL A 141 1.33 -7.15 11.85
C VAL A 141 2.42 -6.13 12.12
N VAL A 142 2.12 -4.85 11.91
CA VAL A 142 3.00 -3.72 12.25
C VAL A 142 2.34 -2.86 13.32
N THR A 143 3.14 -2.38 14.28
CA THR A 143 2.64 -1.46 15.33
C THR A 143 3.37 -0.13 15.19
N PRO A 144 2.78 0.89 14.55
CA PRO A 144 3.40 2.21 14.44
C PRO A 144 3.47 2.89 15.81
N THR A 145 4.57 3.58 16.12
CA THR A 145 4.79 4.19 17.44
C THR A 145 4.31 5.63 17.57
N ALA A 146 4.00 6.29 16.46
CA ALA A 146 3.57 7.68 16.38
C ALA A 146 2.68 7.91 15.13
N SER A 147 2.13 9.11 14.99
CA SER A 147 1.44 9.53 13.77
C SER A 147 2.46 9.86 12.67
N GLY A 148 2.06 9.63 11.41
CA GLY A 148 2.93 9.84 10.25
C GLY A 148 2.55 8.96 9.07
N THR A 149 3.43 8.91 8.07
CA THR A 149 3.26 8.05 6.89
C THR A 149 4.42 7.08 6.83
N VAL A 150 4.09 5.79 6.78
CA VAL A 150 5.06 4.68 6.67
C VAL A 150 4.93 4.05 5.30
N ALA A 151 5.98 4.13 4.48
CA ALA A 151 6.05 3.41 3.23
C ALA A 151 6.50 1.97 3.51
N LEU A 152 5.68 0.99 3.11
CA LEU A 152 5.96 -0.43 3.22
C LEU A 152 6.33 -0.96 1.84
N LYS A 153 7.44 -1.70 1.77
CA LYS A 153 7.92 -2.30 0.53
C LYS A 153 8.15 -3.80 0.69
N GLY A 154 7.54 -4.60 -0.19
CA GLY A 154 7.77 -6.04 -0.28
C GLY A 154 9.19 -6.33 -0.75
N GLY A 155 9.83 -7.32 -0.12
CA GLY A 155 11.15 -7.83 -0.46
C GLY A 155 11.09 -9.22 -1.09
N GLY A 156 12.11 -10.04 -0.83
CA GLY A 156 12.09 -11.46 -1.21
C GLY A 156 11.05 -12.25 -0.43
N PHE A 157 10.54 -13.29 -1.06
CA PHE A 157 9.67 -14.28 -0.42
C PHE A 157 10.12 -15.70 -0.78
N ALA A 158 9.83 -16.64 0.10
CA ALA A 158 10.06 -18.07 -0.09
C ALA A 158 8.74 -18.81 0.08
N VAL A 159 8.51 -19.84 -0.73
CA VAL A 159 7.41 -20.78 -0.57
C VAL A 159 8.00 -22.14 -0.27
N GLU A 160 7.55 -22.77 0.80
CA GLU A 160 7.99 -24.09 1.24
C GLU A 160 6.82 -25.06 1.15
N VAL A 161 7.06 -26.21 0.52
CA VAL A 161 6.10 -27.31 0.42
C VAL A 161 6.65 -28.49 1.20
N ASN A 162 5.88 -28.98 2.18
CA ASN A 162 6.17 -30.18 2.96
C ASN A 162 7.56 -30.20 3.64
N GLU A 163 8.06 -29.05 4.09
CA GLU A 163 9.36 -28.93 4.77
C GLU A 163 10.57 -29.45 3.97
N GLY A 164 10.42 -29.60 2.64
CA GLY A 164 11.41 -30.26 1.79
C GLY A 164 11.65 -29.61 0.44
N GLN A 165 10.69 -28.82 -0.08
CA GLN A 165 10.84 -28.10 -1.34
C GLN A 165 10.68 -26.60 -1.11
N THR A 166 11.76 -25.84 -1.30
CA THR A 166 11.76 -24.38 -1.11
C THR A 166 11.93 -23.67 -2.45
N TYR A 167 11.02 -22.75 -2.75
CA TYR A 167 11.06 -21.85 -3.88
C TYR A 167 11.45 -20.46 -3.38
N ASN A 168 12.69 -20.05 -3.64
CA ASN A 168 13.19 -18.74 -3.23
C ASN A 168 13.00 -17.73 -4.35
N CYS A 169 12.19 -16.71 -4.10
CA CYS A 169 11.84 -15.67 -5.05
C CYS A 169 12.44 -14.33 -4.62
N THR A 170 13.35 -13.79 -5.43
CA THR A 170 13.98 -12.48 -5.18
C THR A 170 13.46 -11.42 -6.15
N PRO A 171 13.08 -10.23 -5.66
CA PRO A 171 12.69 -9.12 -6.52
C PRO A 171 13.91 -8.52 -7.24
N PRO A 172 13.70 -7.71 -8.29
CA PRO A 172 14.74 -6.88 -8.88
C PRO A 172 15.27 -5.86 -7.87
N THR A 173 16.36 -5.18 -8.22
CA THR A 173 16.98 -4.11 -7.41
C THR A 173 16.00 -2.99 -7.03
N ASN A 174 14.98 -2.75 -7.86
CA ASN A 174 13.91 -1.80 -7.58
C ASN A 174 12.91 -2.28 -6.51
N GLY A 175 13.05 -3.51 -6.00
CA GLY A 175 12.26 -4.15 -4.95
C GLY A 175 10.87 -4.60 -5.39
N GLY A 176 10.06 -5.04 -4.42
CA GLY A 176 8.72 -5.57 -4.63
C GLY A 176 7.61 -4.50 -4.60
N PRO A 177 6.34 -4.92 -4.41
CA PRO A 177 5.20 -3.99 -4.33
C PRO A 177 5.40 -2.99 -3.19
N SER A 178 4.74 -1.82 -3.27
CA SER A 178 4.83 -0.79 -2.23
C SER A 178 3.48 -0.15 -1.91
N VAL A 179 3.28 0.21 -0.64
CA VAL A 179 2.07 0.91 -0.17
C VAL A 179 2.43 1.91 0.93
N ASN A 180 1.65 2.98 1.05
CA ASN A 180 1.80 3.98 2.12
C ASN A 180 0.74 3.76 3.20
N LEU A 181 1.17 3.44 4.41
CA LEU A 181 0.33 3.39 5.60
C LEU A 181 0.26 4.79 6.23
N VAL A 182 -0.93 5.38 6.28
CA VAL A 182 -1.17 6.66 6.95
C VAL A 182 -1.64 6.40 8.39
N VAL A 183 -0.84 6.84 9.36
CA VAL A 183 -1.10 6.69 10.79
C VAL A 183 -1.57 8.02 11.36
N GLY A 184 -2.86 8.09 11.74
CA GLY A 184 -3.50 9.31 12.23
C GLY A 184 -3.81 9.24 13.72
N THR A 185 -3.80 10.40 14.39
CA THR A 185 -4.47 10.54 15.68
C THR A 185 -5.98 10.47 15.47
N PRO A 186 -6.77 9.82 16.34
CA PRO A 186 -8.21 9.97 16.30
C PRO A 186 -8.53 11.47 16.41
N THR A 187 -9.15 12.03 15.38
CA THR A 187 -9.71 13.38 15.44
C THR A 187 -10.58 13.42 16.68
N ALA A 188 -10.19 14.21 17.68
CA ALA A 188 -11.04 14.43 18.85
C ALA A 188 -12.39 14.93 18.32
N THR A 189 -13.46 14.21 18.67
CA THR A 189 -14.82 14.72 18.51
C THR A 189 -14.84 16.14 19.08
N PRO A 190 -15.26 17.17 18.33
CA PRO A 190 -15.32 18.51 18.88
C PRO A 190 -16.26 18.48 20.07
N THR A 191 -15.71 18.57 21.28
CA THR A 191 -16.49 18.79 22.48
C THR A 191 -17.16 20.13 22.26
N LYS A 192 -18.47 20.12 21.99
CA LYS A 192 -19.28 21.33 22.03
C LYS A 192 -19.08 21.92 23.42
N SER A 193 -18.30 22.99 23.51
CA SER A 193 -18.18 23.80 24.71
C SER A 193 -19.59 24.27 25.07
N PRO A 194 -20.13 23.99 26.27
CA PRO A 194 -21.34 24.65 26.71
C PRO A 194 -20.97 26.10 26.98
N THR A 195 -21.48 27.02 26.17
CA THR A 195 -21.46 28.46 26.48
C THR A 195 -22.15 28.65 27.83
N PRO A 196 -21.49 29.27 28.83
CA PRO A 196 -22.16 29.69 30.05
C PRO A 196 -22.94 30.98 29.79
N THR A 197 -24.22 30.89 30.12
CA THR A 197 -25.25 31.90 30.47
C THR A 197 -25.25 33.26 29.74
#